data_AF-A0A921GCT2-F1
#
_entry.id   AF-A0A921GCT2-F1
#
_cell.length_a   1.000
_cell.length_b   1.000
_cell.length_c   1.000
_cell.angle_alpha   90.00
_cell.angle_beta   90.00
_cell.angle_gamma   90.00
#
_symmetry.space_group_name_H-M   'P 1'
#
loop_
_entity.id
_entity.type
_entity.pdbx_description
1 polymer ?
#
loop_
_entity_poly.entity_id
_entity_poly.type
_entity_poly.pdbx_seq_one_letter_code
_entity_poly.pdbx_strand_id
1 'polypeptide(L)'
;MEHLAKCLLGYYRLVYNEINIPEFELRKSMNKYFERIEADVYQRISQGTGVDNYDRLFELLLGKSFKKDDAFKLILEPVQILFQLRNVIAHAKEVSAYEVSAYWNNNVFEENFYGGYKKAEKFLMKNGLLKKRYIETQNIEIFCEDSVADYFYEITQQFIEKLKIFSESNILISDVLYGRLNAYNQENHSNLSFLEFCGMHAHAIKK
;
A
#
# COMPACT_ATOMS: atom_id res chain seq x y z
N MET A 1 1.72 3.53 2.17
CA MET A 1 1.73 2.10 2.57
C MET A 1 3.10 1.65 3.04
N GLU A 2 4.16 1.76 2.21
CA GLU A 2 5.53 1.41 2.61
C GLU A 2 5.97 2.04 3.94
N HIS A 3 5.78 3.35 4.10
CA HIS A 3 6.15 4.06 5.33
C HIS A 3 5.48 3.44 6.57
N LEU A 4 4.17 3.16 6.50
CA LEU A 4 3.41 2.56 7.60
C LEU A 4 3.87 1.13 7.90
N ALA A 5 4.19 0.33 6.88
CA ALA A 5 4.76 -1.00 7.08
C ALA A 5 6.13 -0.96 7.79
N LYS A 6 6.97 0.04 7.47
CA LYS A 6 8.23 0.29 8.21
C LYS A 6 7.96 0.66 9.66
N CYS A 7 6.97 1.51 9.94
CA CYS A 7 6.57 1.84 11.31
C CYS A 7 6.14 0.61 12.11
N LEU A 8 5.33 -0.27 11.51
CA LEU A 8 4.90 -1.53 12.12
C LEU A 8 6.08 -2.47 12.40
N LEU A 9 7.04 -2.56 11.49
CA LEU A 9 8.27 -3.33 11.72
C LEU A 9 9.07 -2.78 12.92
N GLY A 10 9.17 -1.45 13.03
CA GLY A 10 9.79 -0.80 14.19
C GLY A 10 9.05 -1.08 15.50
N TYR A 11 7.71 -1.17 15.47
CA TYR A 11 6.91 -1.60 16.63
C TYR A 11 7.29 -3.01 17.07
N TYR A 12 7.35 -4.00 16.17
CA TYR A 12 7.74 -5.37 16.53
C TYR A 12 9.15 -5.44 17.12
N ARG A 13 10.06 -4.60 16.63
CA ARG A 13 11.41 -4.49 17.18
C ARG A 13 11.41 -3.91 18.60
N LEU A 14 10.60 -2.89 18.86
CA LEU A 14 10.42 -2.36 20.20
C LEU A 14 9.87 -3.41 21.15
N VAL A 15 8.78 -4.10 20.77
CA VAL A 15 8.19 -5.20 21.56
C VAL A 15 9.23 -6.28 21.83
N TYR A 16 10.01 -6.68 20.82
CA TYR A 16 11.06 -7.67 20.98
C TYR A 16 12.12 -7.24 22.00
N ASN A 17 12.58 -5.99 21.94
CA ASN A 17 13.59 -5.46 22.85
C ASN A 17 13.10 -5.36 24.31
N GLU A 18 11.79 -5.31 24.54
CA GLU A 18 11.21 -5.39 25.89
C GLU A 18 11.24 -6.81 26.48
N ILE A 19 11.42 -7.84 25.65
CA ILE A 19 11.49 -9.23 26.12
C ILE A 19 12.85 -9.47 26.77
N ASN A 20 12.89 -9.55 28.10
CA ASN A 20 14.09 -9.89 28.83
C ASN A 20 14.40 -11.41 28.71
N ILE A 21 15.35 -11.77 27.84
CA ILE A 21 15.81 -13.15 27.67
C ILE A 21 17.17 -13.31 28.39
N PRO A 22 17.21 -13.82 29.64
CA PRO A 22 18.44 -13.84 30.43
C PRO A 22 19.54 -14.71 29.79
N GLU A 23 19.17 -15.82 29.16
CA GLU A 23 20.11 -16.75 28.56
C GLU A 23 20.70 -16.22 27.24
N PHE A 24 22.03 -16.13 27.19
CA PHE A 24 22.75 -15.53 26.06
C PHE A 24 22.55 -16.28 24.74
N GLU A 25 22.67 -17.61 24.73
CA GLU A 25 22.55 -18.39 23.50
C GLU A 25 21.13 -18.34 22.93
N LEU A 26 20.12 -18.34 23.79
CA LEU A 26 18.73 -18.13 23.38
C LEU A 26 18.52 -16.73 22.82
N ARG A 27 19.00 -15.69 23.51
CA ARG A 27 18.93 -14.30 23.03
C ARG A 27 19.61 -14.11 21.68
N LYS A 28 20.79 -14.69 21.50
CA LYS A 28 21.59 -14.64 20.27
C LYS A 28 20.88 -15.33 19.10
N SER A 29 20.32 -16.51 19.32
CA SER A 29 19.57 -17.22 18.28
C SER A 29 18.29 -16.47 17.88
N MET A 30 17.57 -15.91 18.86
CA MET A 30 16.38 -15.10 18.62
C MET A 30 16.71 -13.80 17.88
N ASN A 31 17.76 -13.07 18.26
CA ASN A 31 18.22 -11.86 17.56
C ASN A 31 18.43 -12.15 16.07
N LYS A 32 19.17 -13.22 15.74
CA LYS A 32 19.40 -13.63 14.35
C LYS A 32 18.12 -13.98 13.59
N TYR A 33 17.15 -14.58 14.28
CA TYR A 33 15.85 -14.89 13.69
C TYR A 33 15.07 -13.62 13.36
N PHE A 34 15.00 -12.67 14.30
CA PHE A 34 14.35 -11.38 14.07
C PHE A 34 15.04 -10.55 13.00
N GLU A 35 16.37 -10.48 12.98
CA GLU A 35 17.13 -9.79 11.92
C GLU A 35 16.82 -10.36 10.53
N ARG A 36 16.65 -11.68 10.40
CA ARG A 36 16.27 -12.32 9.13
C ARG A 36 14.86 -11.95 8.71
N ILE A 37 13.90 -11.94 9.64
CA ILE A 37 12.53 -11.51 9.35
C ILE A 37 12.52 -10.04 8.96
N GLU A 38 13.22 -9.18 9.69
CA GLU A 38 13.33 -7.76 9.41
C GLU A 38 13.88 -7.53 7.99
N ALA A 39 14.95 -8.24 7.62
CA ALA A 39 15.51 -8.18 6.27
C ALA A 39 14.53 -8.66 5.17
N ASP A 40 13.82 -9.77 5.38
CA ASP A 40 12.81 -10.28 4.43
C ASP A 40 11.64 -9.30 4.27
N VAL A 41 11.14 -8.75 5.38
CA VAL A 41 10.06 -7.75 5.38
C VAL A 41 10.52 -6.48 4.66
N TYR A 42 11.73 -5.99 4.92
CA TYR A 42 12.30 -4.85 4.20
C TYR A 42 12.40 -5.10 2.70
N GLN A 43 12.84 -6.29 2.30
CA GLN A 43 12.93 -6.67 0.90
C GLN A 43 11.54 -6.69 0.25
N ARG A 44 10.53 -7.27 0.91
CA ARG A 44 9.14 -7.29 0.41
C ARG A 44 8.53 -5.90 0.31
N ILE A 45 8.83 -5.01 1.26
CA ILE A 45 8.42 -3.60 1.21
C ILE A 45 8.96 -2.95 -0.06
N SER A 46 10.25 -3.14 -0.37
CA SER A 46 10.90 -2.54 -1.54
C SER A 46 10.39 -3.07 -2.88
N GLN A 47 9.86 -4.30 -2.90
CA GLN A 47 9.35 -4.97 -4.11
C GLN A 47 7.83 -4.83 -4.27
N GLY A 48 7.13 -4.26 -3.29
CA GLY A 48 5.68 -4.13 -3.27
C GLY A 48 5.16 -3.06 -4.24
N THR A 49 4.73 -3.45 -5.44
CA THR A 49 4.20 -2.54 -6.46
C THR A 49 2.67 -2.47 -6.54
N GLY A 50 1.93 -3.30 -5.79
CA GLY A 50 0.48 -3.37 -5.88
C GLY A 50 -0.22 -3.65 -4.54
N VAL A 51 -1.50 -3.33 -4.48
CA VAL A 51 -2.36 -3.47 -3.28
C VAL A 51 -2.31 -4.89 -2.70
N ASP A 52 -2.24 -5.91 -3.54
CA ASP A 52 -2.21 -7.31 -3.10
C ASP A 52 -0.93 -7.68 -2.35
N ASN A 53 0.20 -7.11 -2.78
CA ASN A 53 1.47 -7.33 -2.09
C ASN A 53 1.48 -6.59 -0.74
N TYR A 54 0.91 -5.38 -0.69
CA TYR A 54 0.75 -4.68 0.58
C TYR A 54 -0.20 -5.41 1.51
N ASP A 55 -1.33 -5.91 1.05
CA ASP A 55 -2.26 -6.69 1.87
C ASP A 55 -1.59 -7.92 2.50
N ARG A 56 -0.82 -8.69 1.74
CA ARG A 56 -0.03 -9.83 2.27
C ARG A 56 1.02 -9.39 3.29
N LEU A 57 1.65 -8.25 3.04
CA LEU A 57 2.64 -7.67 3.96
C LEU A 57 1.99 -7.23 5.28
N PHE A 58 0.85 -6.56 5.22
CA PHE A 58 0.10 -6.17 6.42
C PHE A 58 -0.50 -7.39 7.12
N GLU A 59 -0.92 -8.43 6.40
CA GLU A 59 -1.35 -9.72 6.98
C GLU A 59 -0.19 -10.43 7.68
N LEU A 60 1.02 -10.40 7.12
CA LEU A 60 2.23 -10.93 7.77
C LEU A 60 2.57 -10.16 9.05
N LEU A 61 2.51 -8.83 8.99
CA LEU A 61 2.85 -7.97 10.12
C LEU A 61 1.81 -8.08 11.22
N LEU A 62 0.53 -7.88 10.91
CA LEU A 62 -0.56 -7.72 11.89
C LEU A 62 -1.37 -9.01 12.13
N GLY A 63 -1.13 -10.06 11.37
CA GLY A 63 -1.95 -11.27 11.38
C GLY A 63 -3.35 -11.11 10.76
N LYS A 64 -3.65 -9.94 10.17
CA LYS A 64 -4.95 -9.64 9.56
C LYS A 64 -4.79 -8.92 8.22
N SER A 65 -5.62 -9.32 7.27
CA SER A 65 -5.74 -8.69 5.95
C SER A 65 -6.71 -7.51 6.02
N PHE A 66 -6.28 -6.32 5.58
CA PHE A 66 -7.15 -5.14 5.51
C PHE A 66 -8.22 -5.28 4.42
N LYS A 67 -8.01 -6.16 3.43
CA LYS A 67 -9.04 -6.43 2.40
C LYS A 67 -10.26 -7.16 2.93
N LYS A 68 -10.10 -7.88 4.04
CA LYS A 68 -11.20 -8.58 4.72
C LYS A 68 -11.97 -7.65 5.66
N ASP A 69 -11.51 -6.42 5.85
CA ASP A 69 -12.14 -5.44 6.73
C ASP A 69 -13.17 -4.59 5.95
N ASP A 70 -14.38 -4.53 6.46
CA ASP A 70 -15.52 -3.84 5.84
C ASP A 70 -15.25 -2.35 5.61
N ALA A 71 -14.37 -1.73 6.41
CA ALA A 71 -14.01 -0.32 6.26
C ALA A 71 -13.37 -0.02 4.89
N PHE A 72 -12.75 -1.01 4.24
CA PHE A 72 -12.06 -0.85 2.97
C PHE A 72 -12.92 -1.18 1.75
N LYS A 73 -14.10 -1.80 1.94
CA LYS A 73 -14.92 -2.38 0.87
C LYS A 73 -15.20 -1.43 -0.29
N LEU A 74 -15.51 -0.16 0.00
CA LEU A 74 -15.87 0.84 -1.01
C LEU A 74 -14.67 1.51 -1.67
N ILE A 75 -13.50 1.47 -1.04
CA ILE A 75 -12.30 2.19 -1.51
C ILE A 75 -11.26 1.26 -2.14
N LEU A 76 -11.37 -0.06 -1.90
CA LEU A 76 -10.37 -1.03 -2.34
C LEU A 76 -10.30 -1.14 -3.87
N GLU A 77 -11.45 -1.27 -4.55
CA GLU A 77 -11.50 -1.33 -6.02
C GLU A 77 -10.87 -0.07 -6.66
N PRO A 78 -11.28 1.17 -6.31
CA PRO A 78 -10.67 2.34 -6.91
C PRO A 78 -9.15 2.45 -6.62
N VAL A 79 -8.67 2.08 -5.44
CA VAL A 79 -7.22 2.04 -5.17
C VAL A 79 -6.51 0.99 -6.04
N GLN A 80 -7.11 -0.19 -6.24
CA GLN A 80 -6.55 -1.19 -7.16
C GLN A 80 -6.48 -0.68 -8.60
N ILE A 81 -7.53 0.03 -9.06
CA ILE A 81 -7.55 0.67 -10.37
C ILE A 81 -6.42 1.71 -10.49
N LEU A 82 -6.19 2.53 -9.46
CA LEU A 82 -5.10 3.51 -9.45
C LEU A 82 -3.73 2.83 -9.60
N PHE A 83 -3.47 1.74 -8.87
CA PHE A 83 -2.23 0.99 -9.00
C PHE A 83 -2.04 0.37 -10.39
N GLN A 84 -3.13 -0.12 -10.99
CA GLN A 84 -3.09 -0.63 -12.37
C GLN A 84 -2.80 0.48 -13.37
N LEU A 85 -3.46 1.63 -13.24
CA LEU A 85 -3.26 2.79 -14.09
C LEU A 85 -1.82 3.30 -14.00
N ARG A 86 -1.28 3.43 -12.77
CA ARG A 86 0.13 3.75 -12.52
C ARG A 86 1.05 2.78 -13.26
N ASN A 87 0.81 1.48 -13.15
CA ASN A 87 1.66 0.47 -13.80
C ASN A 87 1.60 0.57 -15.33
N VAL A 88 0.43 0.85 -15.91
CA VAL A 88 0.30 1.07 -17.36
C VAL A 88 1.09 2.29 -17.81
N ILE A 89 0.92 3.42 -17.12
CA ILE A 89 1.65 4.67 -17.43
C ILE A 89 3.16 4.46 -17.28
N ALA A 90 3.60 3.84 -16.18
CA ALA A 90 5.02 3.63 -15.88
C ALA A 90 5.72 2.67 -16.85
N HIS A 91 5.00 1.68 -17.39
CA HIS A 91 5.59 0.69 -18.28
C HIS A 91 5.54 1.06 -19.76
N ALA A 92 4.81 2.11 -20.15
CA ALA A 92 4.82 2.80 -21.46
C ALA A 92 4.96 1.94 -22.73
N LYS A 93 4.74 0.62 -22.66
CA LYS A 93 4.70 -0.27 -23.81
C LYS A 93 3.36 -0.01 -24.48
N GLU A 94 3.39 0.85 -25.49
CA GLU A 94 2.35 1.09 -26.49
C GLU A 94 0.95 0.82 -25.96
N VAL A 95 0.40 1.77 -25.20
CA VAL A 95 -1.04 1.84 -24.97
C VAL A 95 -1.66 2.00 -26.34
N SER A 96 -2.07 0.88 -26.93
CA SER A 96 -2.61 0.82 -28.27
C SER A 96 -3.95 0.11 -28.19
N ALA A 97 -4.95 0.75 -28.79
CA ALA A 97 -6.26 0.17 -29.03
C ALA A 97 -6.57 0.36 -30.50
N TYR A 98 -7.00 -0.72 -31.13
CA TYR A 98 -7.50 -0.69 -32.49
C TYR A 98 -8.73 -1.60 -32.59
N GLU A 99 -9.67 -1.20 -33.43
CA GLU A 99 -10.84 -2.01 -33.75
C GLU A 99 -10.48 -2.95 -34.91
N VAL A 100 -10.78 -4.24 -34.76
CA VAL A 100 -10.65 -5.23 -35.84
C VAL A 100 -12.05 -5.66 -36.25
N SER A 101 -12.30 -5.69 -37.55
CA SER A 101 -13.55 -6.24 -38.09
C SER A 101 -13.65 -7.73 -37.76
N ALA A 102 -14.58 -8.11 -36.88
CA ALA A 102 -14.88 -9.51 -36.61
C ALA A 102 -15.83 -10.04 -37.70
N TYR A 103 -15.25 -10.45 -38.82
CA TYR A 103 -16.00 -10.97 -39.98
C TYR A 103 -16.87 -12.20 -39.65
N TRP A 104 -16.63 -12.88 -38.53
CA TRP A 104 -17.42 -14.01 -38.04
C TRP A 104 -18.65 -13.62 -37.20
N ASN A 105 -18.83 -12.33 -36.86
CA ASN A 105 -19.82 -11.89 -35.87
C ASN A 105 -20.64 -10.67 -36.32
N ASN A 106 -21.32 -10.76 -37.48
CA ASN A 106 -22.34 -9.81 -37.98
C ASN A 106 -22.11 -8.34 -37.58
N ASN A 107 -21.04 -7.71 -38.10
CA ASN A 107 -20.73 -6.28 -37.94
C ASN A 107 -20.36 -5.79 -36.52
N VAL A 108 -20.00 -6.67 -35.59
CA VAL A 108 -19.42 -6.21 -34.32
C VAL A 108 -17.91 -6.01 -34.52
N PHE A 109 -17.44 -4.76 -34.37
CA PHE A 109 -16.01 -4.50 -34.26
C PHE A 109 -15.49 -5.11 -32.96
N GLU A 110 -14.47 -5.96 -33.05
CA GLU A 110 -13.77 -6.47 -31.87
C GLU A 110 -12.62 -5.50 -31.54
N GLU A 111 -12.75 -4.85 -30.40
CA GLU A 111 -11.71 -3.99 -29.87
C GLU A 111 -10.53 -4.84 -29.35
N ASN A 112 -9.37 -4.74 -30.01
CA ASN A 112 -8.13 -5.34 -29.54
C ASN A 112 -7.34 -4.34 -28.70
N PHE A 113 -6.95 -4.76 -27.51
CA PHE A 113 -6.27 -3.91 -26.53
C PHE A 113 -4.92 -4.50 -26.15
N TYR A 114 -3.87 -3.71 -26.34
CA TYR A 114 -2.55 -3.95 -25.76
C TYR A 114 -2.36 -3.01 -24.58
N GLY A 115 -2.34 -3.58 -23.36
CA GLY A 115 -2.12 -2.83 -22.11
C GLY A 115 -3.31 -2.90 -21.12
N GLY A 116 -3.00 -2.91 -19.82
CA GLY A 116 -3.96 -3.13 -18.74
C GLY A 116 -4.95 -1.98 -18.45
N TYR A 117 -5.07 -0.98 -19.31
CA TYR A 117 -5.88 0.22 -19.05
C TYR A 117 -7.38 0.03 -19.26
N LYS A 118 -7.82 -0.98 -20.04
CA LYS A 118 -9.25 -1.25 -20.31
C LYS A 118 -10.09 -1.34 -19.03
N LYS A 119 -9.54 -1.91 -17.96
CA LYS A 119 -10.23 -2.01 -16.67
C LYS A 119 -10.37 -0.63 -16.01
N ALA A 120 -9.31 0.19 -16.05
CA ALA A 120 -9.33 1.56 -15.53
C ALA A 120 -10.28 2.45 -16.32
N GLU A 121 -10.25 2.38 -17.65
CA GLU A 121 -11.18 3.11 -18.52
C GLU A 121 -12.64 2.75 -18.22
N LYS A 122 -12.98 1.47 -18.19
CA LYS A 122 -14.35 1.02 -17.86
C LYS A 122 -14.80 1.53 -16.49
N PHE A 123 -13.91 1.50 -15.50
CA PHE A 123 -14.20 2.01 -14.17
C PHE A 123 -14.48 3.52 -14.20
N LEU A 124 -13.61 4.30 -14.83
CA LEU A 124 -13.75 5.76 -14.87
C LEU A 124 -14.97 6.20 -15.69
N MET A 125 -15.26 5.53 -16.81
CA MET A 125 -16.48 5.76 -17.60
C MET A 125 -17.74 5.47 -16.79
N LYS A 126 -17.79 4.34 -16.07
CA LYS A 126 -18.93 3.96 -15.22
C LYS A 126 -19.19 4.98 -14.11
N ASN A 127 -18.14 5.60 -13.58
CA ASN A 127 -18.24 6.62 -12.53
C ASN A 127 -18.39 8.05 -13.09
N GLY A 128 -18.54 8.21 -14.42
CA GLY A 128 -18.69 9.52 -15.04
C GLY A 128 -17.44 10.41 -14.98
N LEU A 129 -16.27 9.83 -14.68
CA LEU A 129 -15.00 10.52 -14.55
C LEU A 129 -14.29 10.68 -15.91
N LEU A 130 -14.60 9.81 -16.87
CA LEU A 130 -14.20 9.93 -18.27
C LEU A 130 -15.42 10.19 -19.16
N LYS A 131 -15.25 11.08 -20.14
CA LYS A 131 -16.30 11.43 -21.11
C LYS A 131 -16.15 10.72 -22.45
N LYS A 132 -14.94 10.28 -22.80
CA LYS A 132 -14.60 9.65 -24.07
C LYS A 132 -13.73 8.44 -23.82
N ARG A 133 -13.84 7.45 -24.71
CA ARG A 133 -12.95 6.29 -24.69
C ARG A 133 -11.58 6.67 -25.23
N TYR A 134 -10.55 6.00 -24.75
CA TYR A 134 -9.20 6.10 -25.28
C TYR A 134 -9.17 5.77 -26.78
N ILE A 135 -9.88 4.73 -27.23
CA ILE A 135 -9.90 4.34 -28.65
C ILE A 135 -10.40 5.46 -29.58
N GLU A 136 -11.25 6.35 -29.07
CA GLU A 136 -11.84 7.47 -29.81
C GLU A 136 -10.92 8.69 -29.90
N THR A 137 -10.00 8.83 -28.93
CA THR A 137 -9.15 10.03 -28.79
C THR A 137 -7.68 9.73 -29.06
N GLN A 138 -7.26 8.49 -28.84
CA GLN A 138 -5.87 8.01 -28.79
C GLN A 138 -5.00 8.92 -27.92
N ASN A 139 -5.58 9.58 -26.91
CA ASN A 139 -4.89 10.48 -26.00
C ASN A 139 -4.90 9.87 -24.59
N ILE A 140 -3.71 9.58 -24.05
CA ILE A 140 -3.56 9.02 -22.71
C ILE A 140 -3.80 10.07 -21.61
N GLU A 141 -3.71 11.36 -21.92
CA GLU A 141 -3.91 12.46 -20.98
C GLU A 141 -5.34 12.51 -20.43
N ILE A 142 -6.32 11.87 -21.09
CA ILE A 142 -7.69 11.76 -20.59
C ILE A 142 -7.73 11.09 -19.20
N PHE A 143 -6.78 10.20 -18.91
CA PHE A 143 -6.67 9.53 -17.60
C PHE A 143 -6.04 10.42 -16.52
N CYS A 144 -5.55 11.60 -16.90
CA CYS A 144 -4.88 12.57 -16.03
C CYS A 144 -5.68 13.89 -15.92
N GLU A 145 -6.92 13.94 -16.39
CA GLU A 145 -7.80 15.10 -16.21
C GLU A 145 -8.03 15.38 -14.71
N ASP A 146 -8.22 16.66 -14.36
CA ASP A 146 -8.36 17.12 -12.97
C ASP A 146 -9.42 16.31 -12.20
N SER A 147 -10.57 16.01 -12.81
CA SER A 147 -11.63 15.21 -12.19
C SER A 147 -11.18 13.78 -11.82
N VAL A 148 -10.32 13.18 -12.65
CA VAL A 148 -9.76 11.84 -12.39
C VAL A 148 -8.70 11.91 -11.29
N ALA A 149 -7.83 12.93 -11.36
CA ALA A 149 -6.77 13.16 -10.38
C ALA A 149 -7.33 13.43 -8.98
N ASP A 150 -8.31 14.34 -8.87
CA ASP A 150 -8.97 14.71 -7.62
C ASP A 150 -9.68 13.50 -6.99
N TYR A 151 -10.43 12.74 -7.79
CA TYR A 151 -11.10 11.53 -7.33
C TYR A 151 -10.11 10.52 -6.72
N PHE A 152 -9.01 10.22 -7.42
CA PHE A 152 -8.02 9.28 -6.91
C PHE A 152 -7.24 9.83 -5.73
N TYR A 153 -7.01 11.14 -5.66
CA TYR A 153 -6.40 11.78 -4.50
C TYR A 153 -7.26 11.59 -3.25
N GLU A 154 -8.55 11.93 -3.33
CA GLU A 154 -9.50 11.79 -2.22
C GLU A 154 -9.60 10.34 -1.73
N ILE A 155 -9.77 9.40 -2.67
CA ILE A 155 -9.83 7.97 -2.32
C ILE A 155 -8.53 7.50 -1.67
N THR A 156 -7.38 7.99 -2.13
CA THR A 156 -6.08 7.63 -1.56
C THR A 156 -5.92 8.15 -0.14
N GLN A 157 -6.37 9.38 0.15
CA GLN A 157 -6.34 9.92 1.51
C GLN A 157 -7.21 9.08 2.45
N GLN A 158 -8.44 8.76 2.04
CA GLN A 158 -9.34 7.89 2.82
C GLN A 158 -8.72 6.51 3.06
N PHE A 159 -8.04 5.94 2.05
CA PHE A 159 -7.36 4.66 2.19
C PHE A 159 -6.21 4.72 3.19
N ILE A 160 -5.39 5.77 3.14
CA ILE A 160 -4.26 5.95 4.07
C ILE A 160 -4.76 6.09 5.50
N GLU A 161 -5.80 6.91 5.72
CA GLU A 161 -6.39 7.12 7.04
C GLU A 161 -6.94 5.82 7.63
N LYS A 162 -7.75 5.09 6.85
CA LYS A 162 -8.29 3.79 7.28
C LYS A 162 -7.19 2.77 7.52
N LEU A 163 -6.13 2.75 6.72
CA LEU A 163 -5.01 1.84 6.91
C LEU A 163 -4.23 2.17 8.19
N LYS A 164 -4.10 3.46 8.55
CA LYS A 164 -3.52 3.88 9.82
C LYS A 164 -4.36 3.37 11.00
N ILE A 165 -5.67 3.63 10.98
CA ILE A 165 -6.61 3.17 12.03
C ILE A 165 -6.60 1.64 12.14
N PHE A 166 -6.65 0.94 11.02
CA PHE A 166 -6.54 -0.52 10.96
C PHE A 166 -5.23 -1.01 11.59
N SER A 167 -4.12 -0.34 11.31
CA SER A 167 -2.83 -0.72 11.88
C SER A 167 -2.77 -0.49 13.39
N GLU A 168 -3.23 0.67 13.86
CA GLU A 168 -3.25 1.03 15.29
C GLU A 168 -4.18 0.13 16.10
N SER A 169 -5.34 -0.25 15.55
CA SER A 169 -6.29 -1.15 16.21
C SER A 169 -5.83 -2.62 16.29
N ASN A 170 -4.78 -3.00 15.54
CA ASN A 170 -4.26 -4.36 15.49
C ASN A 170 -2.87 -4.53 16.12
N ILE A 171 -2.36 -3.50 16.77
CA ILE A 171 -1.16 -3.56 17.60
C ILE A 171 -1.52 -3.44 19.08
N LEU A 172 -0.71 -4.03 19.95
CA LEU A 172 -0.87 -3.96 21.40
C LEU A 172 0.12 -2.94 21.96
N ILE A 173 -0.39 -1.80 22.39
CA ILE A 173 0.44 -0.76 23.00
C ILE A 173 0.57 -1.07 24.50
N SER A 174 1.77 -1.44 24.95
CA SER A 174 2.03 -1.62 26.38
C SER A 174 2.30 -0.28 27.07
N ASP A 175 2.00 -0.20 28.37
CA ASP A 175 2.28 0.99 29.19
C ASP A 175 3.76 1.39 29.16
N VAL A 176 4.65 0.40 29.07
CA VAL A 176 6.10 0.62 28.95
C VAL A 176 6.43 1.38 27.66
N LEU A 177 5.92 0.92 26.52
CA LEU A 177 6.18 1.58 25.24
C LEU A 177 5.53 2.98 25.18
N TYR A 178 4.35 3.14 25.79
CA TYR A 178 3.71 4.45 25.90
C TYR A 178 4.51 5.42 26.79
N GLY A 179 5.06 4.93 27.90
CA GLY A 179 5.98 5.69 28.75
C GLY A 179 7.23 6.15 28.01
N ARG A 180 7.83 5.27 27.19
CA ARG A 180 9.00 5.61 26.35
C ARG A 180 8.68 6.69 25.31
N LEU A 181 7.52 6.62 24.65
CA LEU A 181 7.06 7.67 23.75
C LEU A 181 6.93 9.02 24.46
N ASN A 182 6.27 9.03 25.62
CA ASN A 182 6.04 10.27 26.38
C ASN A 182 7.36 10.90 26.84
N ALA A 183 8.28 10.10 27.36
CA ALA A 183 9.62 10.56 27.72
C ALA A 183 10.35 11.15 26.50
N TYR A 184 10.33 10.45 25.36
CA TYR A 184 10.95 10.95 24.13
C TYR A 184 10.37 12.30 23.68
N ASN A 185 9.04 12.43 23.65
CA ASN A 185 8.37 13.67 23.28
C ASN A 185 8.68 14.83 24.23
N GLN A 186 8.78 14.57 25.53
CA GLN A 186 9.16 15.56 26.52
C GLN A 186 10.62 16.03 26.35
N GLU A 187 11.55 15.08 26.21
CA GLU A 187 12.98 15.37 26.07
C GLU A 187 13.32 16.11 24.78
N ASN A 188 12.63 15.80 23.68
CA ASN A 188 12.92 16.34 22.35
C ASN A 188 11.98 17.48 21.93
N HIS A 189 11.07 17.91 22.80
CA HIS A 189 10.01 18.87 22.48
C HIS A 189 9.24 18.52 21.20
N SER A 190 8.95 17.23 21.00
CA SER A 190 8.23 16.70 19.84
C SER A 190 6.81 16.28 20.19
N ASN A 191 5.98 16.06 19.16
CA ASN A 191 4.63 15.54 19.30
C ASN A 191 4.41 14.38 18.33
N LEU A 192 5.26 13.36 18.44
CA LEU A 192 5.15 12.16 17.61
C LEU A 192 3.97 11.31 18.06
N SER A 193 3.23 10.77 17.11
CA SER A 193 2.32 9.65 17.35
C SER A 193 3.10 8.35 17.63
N PHE A 194 2.41 7.37 18.21
CA PHE A 194 3.02 6.09 18.56
C PHE A 194 3.66 5.38 17.36
N LEU A 195 2.97 5.35 16.21
CA LEU A 195 3.50 4.74 15.00
C LEU A 195 4.70 5.50 14.43
N GLU A 196 4.71 6.84 14.49
CA GLU A 196 5.84 7.64 14.04
C GLU A 196 7.08 7.38 14.90
N PHE A 197 6.90 7.30 16.23
CA PHE A 197 7.95 6.89 17.15
C PHE A 197 8.47 5.49 16.84
N CYS A 198 7.58 4.52 16.59
CA CYS A 198 7.98 3.18 16.17
C CYS A 198 8.80 3.20 14.87
N GLY A 199 8.43 4.05 13.90
CA GLY A 199 9.16 4.24 12.64
C GLY A 199 10.61 4.68 12.82
N MET A 200 10.93 5.43 13.87
CA MET A 200 12.31 5.80 14.19
C MET A 200 13.16 4.58 14.56
N HIS A 201 12.54 3.58 15.20
CA HIS A 201 13.20 2.35 15.61
C HIS A 201 13.29 1.29 14.50
N ALA A 202 12.57 1.48 13.39
CA ALA A 202 12.67 0.60 12.23
C ALA A 202 14.05 0.66 11.57
N HIS A 203 14.76 1.80 11.65
CA HIS A 203 16.05 2.02 10.99
C HIS A 203 17.26 1.92 11.93
N ALA A 204 17.11 1.43 13.15
CA ALA A 204 18.23 1.21 14.08
C ALA A 204 19.15 0.04 13.67
N ILE A 205 19.26 -0.26 12.37
CA ILE A 205 20.39 -0.98 11.77
C ILE A 205 21.25 0.08 11.06
N LYS A 206 22.01 0.83 11.84
CA LYS A 206 23.25 1.50 11.40
C LYS A 206 24.00 2.05 12.60
N LYS A 207 24.82 1.20 13.19
CA LYS A 207 26.24 1.45 13.48
C LYS A 207 26.87 0.14 13.94
#